data_AF-A0ABD3UZQ0-F1
#
_entry.id   AF-A0ABD3UZQ0-F1
#
_cell.length_a   1.000
_cell.length_b   1.000
_cell.length_c   1.000
_cell.angle_alpha   90.00
_cell.angle_beta   90.00
_cell.angle_gamma   90.00
#
_symmetry.space_group_name_H-M   'P 1'
#
loop_
_entity.id
_entity.type
_entity.pdbx_description
1 polymer ?
#
loop_
_entity_poly.entity_id
_entity_poly.type
_entity_poly.pdbx_seq_one_letter_code
_entity_poly.pdbx_strand_id
1 'polypeptide(L)'
;MHNDIHKLLKEAIRKDEDEDYDTLLDLLAVPTNRIVAQNAAKLLCSAEPRFYHELFMEETTEEEINEHLDVNKLLSVEQSHELFKEWAREKRSAVKSGTYWLVCLFAVLFRKVPKRNTFLCVRAASSSKTFWTDPVLWLQQYVGLSANDSRFCFAELAHSKVGLINELKFNRDTLEIYKQIGEGKNCMVPVKNQGLGSCDSQPIIVTVNQEPWAAIPEGKEAMEERSFYFHFHSKSKVIAEHKAKNTNKGINPYWLKRVFTVLTEALHGINIPELVEKRDFNDHMWRSLDELLCMDEAKDGSMEKSRIVMTNGHLTGDQTGFFSLRFLTTPARDAS
;
A
#
# COMPACT_ATOMS: atom_id res chain seq x y z
N MET A 1 -2.85 -41.17 10.66
CA MET A 1 -2.98 -40.73 9.25
C MET A 1 -3.22 -39.23 9.11
N HIS A 2 -4.33 -38.65 9.59
CA HIS A 2 -4.57 -37.19 9.47
C HIS A 2 -3.58 -36.30 10.28
N ASN A 3 -3.14 -36.78 11.45
CA ASN A 3 -2.16 -36.04 12.28
C ASN A 3 -0.73 -36.12 11.72
N ASP A 4 -0.40 -37.16 10.97
CA ASP A 4 0.93 -37.37 10.40
C ASP A 4 1.18 -36.44 9.21
N ILE A 5 0.16 -36.21 8.38
CA ILE A 5 0.21 -35.28 7.24
C ILE A 5 0.37 -33.83 7.72
N HIS A 6 -0.31 -33.44 8.81
CA HIS A 6 -0.20 -32.09 9.37
C HIS A 6 1.20 -31.83 9.95
N LYS A 7 1.83 -32.85 10.53
CA LYS A 7 3.21 -32.77 11.04
C LYS A 7 4.21 -32.64 9.89
N LEU A 8 4.05 -33.44 8.83
CA LEU A 8 4.91 -33.39 7.63
C LEU A 8 4.83 -32.05 6.90
N LEU A 9 3.63 -31.47 6.75
CA LEU A 9 3.46 -30.13 6.15
C LEU A 9 4.16 -29.03 6.96
N LYS A 10 4.11 -29.11 8.29
CA LYS A 10 4.81 -28.16 9.17
C LYS A 10 6.32 -28.34 9.16
N GLU A 11 6.82 -29.55 8.94
CA GLU A 11 8.25 -29.83 8.81
C GLU A 11 8.79 -29.39 7.44
N ALA A 12 8.01 -29.57 6.35
CA ALA A 12 8.37 -29.12 5.01
C ALA A 12 8.41 -27.58 4.88
N ILE A 13 7.41 -26.87 5.42
CA ILE A 13 7.39 -25.39 5.44
C ILE A 13 8.56 -24.81 6.26
N ARG A 14 9.11 -25.60 7.20
CA ARG A 14 10.17 -25.17 8.12
C ARG A 14 11.58 -25.48 7.62
N LYS A 15 11.71 -26.34 6.61
CA LYS A 15 12.97 -26.65 5.94
C LYS A 15 12.98 -25.94 4.60
N ASP A 16 13.54 -24.74 4.61
CA ASP A 16 13.69 -23.83 3.47
C ASP A 16 14.77 -24.35 2.50
N GLU A 17 14.55 -25.51 1.90
CA GLU A 17 15.38 -26.05 0.81
C GLU A 17 14.48 -26.39 -0.37
N ASP A 18 14.78 -25.81 -1.53
CA ASP A 18 14.02 -25.86 -2.80
C ASP A 18 13.72 -27.28 -3.34
N GLU A 19 14.19 -28.35 -2.69
CA GLU A 19 14.08 -29.72 -3.17
C GLU A 19 12.76 -30.44 -2.80
N ASP A 20 11.90 -29.89 -1.94
CA ASP A 20 10.70 -30.60 -1.45
C ASP A 20 9.36 -30.08 -2.03
N TYR A 21 9.41 -29.15 -2.98
CA TYR A 21 8.19 -28.60 -3.63
C TYR A 21 7.50 -29.62 -4.55
N ASP A 22 8.29 -30.46 -5.23
CA ASP A 22 7.77 -31.53 -6.09
C ASP A 22 7.11 -32.65 -5.26
N THR A 23 7.65 -32.98 -4.09
CA THR A 23 7.04 -33.91 -3.12
C THR A 23 5.68 -33.40 -2.63
N LEU A 24 5.57 -32.09 -2.42
CA LEU A 24 4.34 -31.39 -2.01
C LEU A 24 3.28 -31.42 -3.12
N LEU A 25 3.69 -31.24 -4.38
CA LEU A 25 2.82 -31.34 -5.55
C LEU A 25 2.34 -32.78 -5.78
N ASP A 26 3.20 -33.78 -5.60
CA ASP A 26 2.84 -35.21 -5.70
C ASP A 26 1.85 -35.64 -4.59
N LEU A 27 2.00 -35.12 -3.38
CA LEU A 27 1.04 -35.31 -2.28
C LEU A 27 -0.33 -34.66 -2.55
N LEU A 28 -0.36 -33.56 -3.30
CA LEU A 28 -1.59 -32.87 -3.71
C LEU A 28 -2.23 -33.46 -4.99
N ALA A 29 -1.45 -34.19 -5.79
CA ALA A 29 -1.90 -34.86 -7.01
C ALA A 29 -2.72 -36.14 -6.74
N VAL A 30 -2.75 -36.65 -5.51
CA VAL A 30 -3.54 -37.83 -5.16
C VAL A 30 -5.04 -37.48 -5.14
N PRO A 31 -5.86 -38.03 -6.06
CA PRO A 31 -7.24 -37.56 -6.29
C PRO A 31 -8.25 -37.81 -5.15
N THR A 32 -7.86 -38.52 -4.10
CA THR A 32 -8.80 -39.05 -3.10
C THR A 32 -9.04 -38.15 -1.89
N ASN A 33 -8.36 -37.01 -1.76
CA ASN A 33 -8.60 -36.15 -0.60
C ASN A 33 -8.80 -34.67 -0.96
N ARG A 34 -9.93 -34.42 -1.63
CA ARG A 34 -10.48 -33.09 -1.91
C ARG A 34 -10.48 -32.16 -0.70
N ILE A 35 -10.64 -32.71 0.51
CA ILE A 35 -10.60 -31.96 1.78
C ILE A 35 -9.17 -31.50 2.11
N VAL A 36 -8.14 -32.31 1.84
CA VAL A 36 -6.73 -31.93 2.04
C VAL A 36 -6.32 -30.89 1.01
N ALA A 37 -6.68 -31.05 -0.26
CA ALA A 37 -6.43 -30.03 -1.29
C ALA A 37 -7.16 -28.71 -0.98
N GLN A 38 -8.41 -28.76 -0.51
CA GLN A 38 -9.15 -27.57 -0.08
C GLN A 38 -8.59 -26.93 1.19
N ASN A 39 -8.07 -27.71 2.13
CA ASN A 39 -7.44 -27.19 3.35
C ASN A 39 -6.03 -26.67 3.08
N ALA A 40 -5.27 -27.26 2.16
CA ALA A 40 -3.99 -26.76 1.70
C ALA A 40 -4.17 -25.48 0.87
N ALA A 41 -5.15 -25.43 -0.04
CA ALA A 41 -5.52 -24.20 -0.75
C ALA A 41 -6.03 -23.12 0.22
N LYS A 42 -6.86 -23.48 1.22
CA LYS A 42 -7.22 -22.54 2.30
C LYS A 42 -6.00 -22.10 3.10
N LEU A 43 -5.06 -22.99 3.41
CA LEU A 43 -3.84 -22.64 4.14
C LEU A 43 -2.98 -21.68 3.32
N LEU A 44 -2.75 -21.97 2.04
CA LEU A 44 -1.99 -21.17 1.08
C LEU A 44 -2.67 -19.80 0.83
N CYS A 45 -3.99 -19.77 0.64
CA CYS A 45 -4.76 -18.52 0.53
C CYS A 45 -4.87 -17.76 1.88
N SER A 46 -4.74 -18.44 3.02
CA SER A 46 -4.72 -17.82 4.36
C SER A 46 -3.32 -17.44 4.84
N ALA A 47 -2.28 -17.90 4.16
CA ALA A 47 -0.89 -17.57 4.45
C ALA A 47 -0.53 -16.19 3.86
N GLU A 48 -1.12 -15.80 2.73
CA GLU A 48 -0.82 -14.52 2.08
C GLU A 48 -1.08 -13.28 2.95
N PRO A 49 -2.19 -13.13 3.71
CA PRO A 49 -2.42 -11.93 4.52
C PRO A 49 -1.41 -11.77 5.67
N ARG A 50 -0.90 -12.87 6.22
CA ARG A 50 0.12 -12.84 7.29
C ARG A 50 1.47 -12.41 6.72
N PHE A 51 1.84 -12.94 5.56
CA PHE A 51 3.13 -12.62 4.93
C PHE A 51 3.30 -11.12 4.58
N TYR A 52 2.22 -10.44 4.18
CA TYR A 52 2.27 -8.99 3.91
C TYR A 52 2.29 -8.14 5.20
N HIS A 53 1.68 -8.63 6.28
CA HIS A 53 1.74 -7.96 7.58
C HIS A 53 3.14 -8.11 8.22
N GLU A 54 3.78 -9.26 8.03
CA GLU A 54 5.13 -9.58 8.50
C GLU A 54 6.18 -8.74 7.74
N LEU A 55 6.13 -8.66 6.40
CA LEU A 55 7.19 -7.99 5.62
C LEU A 55 7.21 -6.44 5.68
N PHE A 56 6.09 -5.80 5.98
CA PHE A 56 6.00 -4.33 5.96
C PHE A 56 6.01 -3.70 7.35
N MET A 57 5.69 -4.49 8.41
CA MET A 57 5.34 -3.94 9.73
C MET A 57 5.93 -4.68 10.94
N GLU A 58 6.63 -5.81 10.78
CA GLU A 58 7.32 -6.47 11.90
C GLU A 58 8.73 -5.93 12.17
N GLU A 59 9.39 -5.28 11.21
CA GLU A 59 10.79 -4.88 11.41
C GLU A 59 10.93 -3.65 12.31
N THR A 60 10.01 -2.68 12.26
CA THR A 60 10.07 -1.47 13.13
C THR A 60 9.19 -1.64 14.36
N THR A 61 9.82 -1.86 15.50
CA THR A 61 9.16 -1.81 16.81
C THR A 61 8.57 -0.41 17.06
N GLU A 62 7.51 -0.31 17.86
CA GLU A 62 7.00 1.01 18.28
C GLU A 62 8.08 1.83 18.98
N GLU A 63 9.02 1.16 19.66
CA GLU A 63 10.18 1.73 20.33
C GLU A 63 11.11 2.43 19.33
N GLU A 64 11.53 1.75 18.26
CA GLU A 64 12.37 2.34 17.19
C GLU A 64 11.68 3.51 16.47
N ILE A 65 10.37 3.38 16.23
CA ILE A 65 9.58 4.48 15.66
C ILE A 65 9.59 5.69 16.62
N ASN A 66 9.36 5.45 17.90
CA ASN A 66 9.29 6.51 18.92
C ASN A 66 10.66 7.13 19.25
N GLU A 67 11.77 6.40 19.06
CA GLU A 67 13.13 6.95 19.19
C GLU A 67 13.43 8.02 18.13
N HIS A 68 12.90 7.85 16.92
CA HIS A 68 13.13 8.77 15.81
C HIS A 68 12.02 9.81 15.63
N LEU A 69 10.84 9.57 16.21
CA LEU A 69 9.71 10.48 16.13
C LEU A 69 9.52 11.29 17.41
N ASP A 70 9.57 12.60 17.27
CA ASP A 70 9.09 13.50 18.31
C ASP A 70 7.55 13.42 18.37
N VAL A 71 7.03 12.52 19.21
CA VAL A 71 5.59 12.26 19.38
C VAL A 71 4.81 13.55 19.70
N ASN A 72 5.44 14.54 20.33
CA ASN A 72 4.80 15.83 20.63
C ASN A 72 4.55 16.65 19.36
N LYS A 73 5.32 16.43 18.31
CA LYS A 73 5.14 17.01 16.96
C LYS A 73 4.20 16.19 16.08
N LEU A 74 3.50 15.19 16.62
CA LEU A 74 2.51 14.43 15.89
C LEU A 74 1.09 14.74 16.41
N LEU A 75 0.13 14.63 15.49
CA LEU A 75 -1.29 14.56 15.81
C LEU A 75 -1.60 13.24 16.54
N SER A 76 -2.74 13.16 17.23
CA SER A 76 -3.28 11.85 17.61
C SER A 76 -3.71 11.07 16.35
N VAL A 77 -3.92 9.76 16.49
CA VAL A 77 -4.41 8.92 15.39
C VAL A 77 -5.76 9.41 14.89
N GLU A 78 -6.65 9.78 15.82
CA GLU A 78 -8.00 10.29 15.56
C GLU A 78 -7.94 11.65 14.87
N GLN A 79 -7.09 12.56 15.36
CA GLN A 79 -6.86 13.87 14.73
C GLN A 79 -6.31 13.73 13.32
N SER A 80 -5.40 12.79 13.10
CA SER A 80 -4.85 12.48 11.77
C SER A 80 -5.95 11.98 10.82
N HIS A 81 -6.82 11.11 11.34
CA HIS A 81 -7.96 10.57 10.60
C HIS A 81 -8.98 11.66 10.23
N GLU A 82 -9.38 12.51 11.18
CA GLU A 82 -10.29 13.64 10.91
C GLU A 82 -9.70 14.60 9.87
N LEU A 83 -8.43 14.97 10.03
CA LEU A 83 -7.75 15.85 9.09
C LEU A 83 -7.71 15.24 7.68
N PHE A 84 -7.51 13.92 7.57
CA PHE A 84 -7.56 13.22 6.29
C PHE A 84 -8.96 13.28 5.67
N LYS A 85 -10.02 13.05 6.45
CA LYS A 85 -11.40 13.15 5.96
C LYS A 85 -11.71 14.54 5.43
N GLU A 86 -11.34 15.58 6.17
CA GLU A 86 -11.51 16.97 5.73
C GLU A 86 -10.73 17.26 4.44
N TRP A 87 -9.46 16.84 4.38
CA TRP A 87 -8.63 17.00 3.19
C TRP A 87 -9.20 16.24 1.98
N ALA A 88 -9.64 14.99 2.17
CA ALA A 88 -10.24 14.17 1.13
C ALA A 88 -11.53 14.79 0.58
N ARG A 89 -12.37 15.36 1.45
CA ARG A 89 -13.57 16.11 1.04
C ARG A 89 -13.21 17.35 0.22
N GLU A 90 -12.18 18.10 0.64
CA GLU A 90 -11.68 19.25 -0.10
C GLU A 90 -11.15 18.86 -1.49
N LYS A 91 -10.50 17.70 -1.60
CA LYS A 91 -9.87 17.21 -2.84
C LYS A 91 -10.76 16.37 -3.75
N ARG A 92 -12.05 16.17 -3.44
CA ARG A 92 -12.99 15.36 -4.25
C ARG A 92 -13.01 15.69 -5.76
N SER A 93 -12.68 16.92 -6.16
CA SER A 93 -12.57 17.30 -7.57
C SER A 93 -11.25 16.89 -8.26
N ALA A 94 -10.19 16.69 -7.48
CA ALA A 94 -8.84 16.34 -7.94
C ALA A 94 -8.50 14.85 -7.75
N VAL A 95 -9.10 14.23 -6.73
CA VAL A 95 -8.96 12.83 -6.35
C VAL A 95 -10.38 12.28 -6.27
N LYS A 96 -10.74 11.30 -7.12
CA LYS A 96 -12.11 10.75 -7.18
C LYS A 96 -12.69 10.45 -5.78
N SER A 97 -11.87 9.88 -4.88
CA SER A 97 -12.10 9.80 -3.44
C SER A 97 -10.78 9.71 -2.67
N GLY A 98 -10.73 10.18 -1.42
CA GLY A 98 -9.55 9.97 -0.56
C GLY A 98 -9.23 8.47 -0.38
N THR A 99 -10.26 7.62 -0.38
CA THR A 99 -10.14 6.17 -0.41
C THR A 99 -9.35 5.67 -1.61
N TYR A 100 -9.63 6.17 -2.83
CA TYR A 100 -8.91 5.76 -4.03
C TYR A 100 -7.43 6.11 -3.92
N TRP A 101 -7.11 7.27 -3.33
CA TRP A 101 -5.71 7.65 -3.04
C TRP A 101 -5.05 6.63 -2.10
N LEU A 102 -5.71 6.25 -1.01
CA LEU A 102 -5.20 5.25 -0.06
C LEU A 102 -5.04 3.87 -0.69
N VAL A 103 -6.00 3.42 -1.51
CA VAL A 103 -5.93 2.13 -2.23
C VAL A 103 -4.79 2.13 -3.24
N CYS A 104 -4.57 3.23 -3.97
CA CYS A 104 -3.43 3.33 -4.88
C CYS A 104 -2.10 3.30 -4.13
N LEU A 105 -2.00 4.01 -3.00
CA LEU A 105 -0.80 4.01 -2.17
C LEU A 105 -0.53 2.60 -1.60
N PHE A 106 -1.57 1.96 -1.08
CA PHE A 106 -1.53 0.56 -0.64
C PHE A 106 -1.08 -0.36 -1.78
N ALA A 107 -1.66 -0.21 -2.98
CA ALA A 107 -1.33 -1.03 -4.13
C ALA A 107 0.16 -0.90 -4.54
N VAL A 108 0.74 0.28 -4.42
CA VAL A 108 2.17 0.51 -4.67
C VAL A 108 3.02 -0.14 -3.57
N LEU A 109 2.77 0.21 -2.31
CA LEU A 109 3.58 -0.25 -1.18
C LEU A 109 3.59 -1.78 -1.06
N PHE A 110 2.46 -2.42 -1.30
CA PHE A 110 2.32 -3.88 -1.29
C PHE A 110 2.50 -4.53 -2.67
N ARG A 111 2.94 -3.77 -3.69
CA ARG A 111 3.25 -4.22 -5.05
C ARG A 111 2.13 -5.06 -5.69
N LYS A 112 0.89 -4.63 -5.51
CA LYS A 112 -0.32 -5.37 -5.91
C LYS A 112 -0.69 -5.19 -7.38
N VAL A 113 -0.08 -4.24 -8.09
CA VAL A 113 -0.39 -3.97 -9.49
C VAL A 113 0.86 -4.17 -10.34
N PRO A 114 0.88 -5.17 -11.25
CA PRO A 114 2.01 -5.41 -12.12
C PRO A 114 2.36 -4.16 -12.92
N LYS A 115 3.66 -3.89 -13.07
CA LYS A 115 4.21 -2.78 -13.85
C LYS A 115 3.86 -1.37 -13.37
N ARG A 116 3.01 -1.20 -12.34
CA ARG A 116 2.63 0.10 -11.77
C ARG A 116 3.08 0.19 -10.32
N ASN A 117 4.37 0.39 -10.15
CA ASN A 117 5.06 0.34 -8.87
C ASN A 117 5.42 1.74 -8.33
N THR A 118 4.85 2.80 -8.92
CA THR A 118 5.11 4.18 -8.51
C THR A 118 3.85 4.91 -8.04
N PHE A 119 3.96 5.66 -6.95
CA PHE A 119 2.99 6.61 -6.46
C PHE A 119 3.46 8.04 -6.76
N LEU A 120 2.92 8.68 -7.80
CA LEU A 120 3.40 9.95 -8.33
C LEU A 120 2.48 11.11 -7.93
N CYS A 121 2.97 12.01 -7.08
CA CYS A 121 2.29 13.22 -6.68
C CYS A 121 2.93 14.46 -7.33
N VAL A 122 2.15 15.24 -8.07
CA VAL A 122 2.62 16.43 -8.79
C VAL A 122 1.84 17.69 -8.39
N ARG A 123 2.57 18.74 -7.97
CA ARG A 123 2.16 20.18 -7.86
C ARG A 123 3.20 20.94 -7.03
N ALA A 124 3.18 22.27 -7.01
CA ALA A 124 3.84 23.14 -6.02
C ALA A 124 3.89 22.61 -4.58
N ALA A 125 4.97 22.93 -3.86
CA ALA A 125 5.28 22.44 -2.50
C ALA A 125 4.14 22.63 -1.47
N SER A 126 3.34 23.68 -1.65
CA SER A 126 2.21 24.04 -0.78
C SER A 126 0.95 23.19 -0.95
N SER A 127 0.96 22.16 -1.81
CA SER A 127 -0.20 21.29 -2.05
C SER A 127 -0.31 20.10 -1.09
N SER A 128 0.54 20.05 -0.05
CA SER A 128 0.51 19.05 1.02
C SER A 128 0.84 17.62 0.59
N LYS A 129 1.56 17.43 -0.53
CA LYS A 129 2.00 16.09 -1.00
C LYS A 129 2.85 15.39 0.07
N THR A 130 3.93 16.07 0.47
CA THR A 130 4.88 15.65 1.50
C THR A 130 4.17 15.36 2.82
N PHE A 131 3.20 16.20 3.21
CA PHE A 131 2.43 16.01 4.44
C PHE A 131 1.69 14.66 4.52
N TRP A 132 1.26 14.10 3.39
CA TRP A 132 0.58 12.81 3.33
C TRP A 132 1.49 11.63 2.99
N THR A 133 2.66 11.89 2.39
CA THR A 133 3.63 10.84 2.06
C THR A 133 4.66 10.61 3.16
N ASP A 134 4.98 11.61 3.98
CA ASP A 134 5.94 11.51 5.09
C ASP A 134 5.62 10.39 6.08
N PRO A 135 4.35 10.13 6.47
CA PRO A 135 4.02 9.02 7.35
C PRO A 135 4.44 7.66 6.81
N VAL A 136 4.48 7.49 5.48
CA VAL A 136 4.98 6.26 4.85
C VAL A 136 6.47 6.10 5.14
N LEU A 137 7.23 7.19 5.03
CA LEU A 137 8.67 7.18 5.24
C LEU A 137 9.02 6.84 6.69
N TRP A 138 8.20 7.24 7.64
CA TRP A 138 8.38 6.94 9.06
C TRP A 138 8.03 5.51 9.43
N LEU A 139 7.13 4.87 8.68
CA LEU A 139 6.80 3.46 8.88
C LEU A 139 7.82 2.50 8.27
N GLN A 140 8.76 2.99 7.45
CA GLN A 140 9.65 2.15 6.67
C GLN A 140 11.09 2.28 7.15
N GLN A 141 11.69 1.15 7.50
CA GLN A 141 13.14 1.09 7.70
C GLN A 141 13.82 1.23 6.34
N TYR A 142 14.80 2.12 6.26
CA TYR A 142 15.65 2.32 5.08
C TYR A 142 14.88 2.85 3.85
N VAL A 143 14.55 4.15 3.91
CA VAL A 143 14.11 4.94 2.76
C VAL A 143 15.34 5.42 1.98
N GLY A 144 15.41 5.07 0.70
CA GLY A 144 16.42 5.60 -0.22
C GLY A 144 15.93 6.92 -0.80
N LEU A 145 16.76 7.96 -0.76
CA LEU A 145 16.41 9.27 -1.31
C LEU A 145 17.07 9.48 -2.66
N SER A 146 16.31 9.93 -3.65
CA SER A 146 16.93 10.33 -4.91
C SER A 146 17.76 11.60 -4.71
N ALA A 147 18.99 11.62 -5.22
CA ALA A 147 19.78 12.85 -5.27
C ALA A 147 19.40 13.70 -6.50
N ASN A 148 19.31 15.02 -6.31
CA ASN A 148 18.99 15.94 -7.40
C ASN A 148 20.13 16.06 -8.41
N ASP A 149 19.76 16.17 -9.70
CA ASP A 149 20.63 16.62 -10.81
C ASP A 149 21.98 15.88 -10.90
N SER A 150 21.96 14.55 -10.73
CA SER A 150 23.15 13.68 -10.80
C SER A 150 22.91 12.42 -11.65
N ARG A 151 23.94 11.96 -12.36
CA ARG A 151 23.92 10.62 -13.03
C ARG A 151 23.82 9.45 -12.04
N PHE A 152 24.02 9.73 -10.76
CA PHE A 152 23.91 8.78 -9.65
C PHE A 152 22.66 9.05 -8.81
N CYS A 153 21.63 9.69 -9.38
CA CYS A 153 20.42 10.12 -8.66
C CYS A 153 19.66 8.98 -7.99
N PHE A 154 19.79 7.74 -8.47
CA PHE A 154 19.15 6.55 -7.88
C PHE A 154 20.09 5.70 -7.02
N ALA A 155 21.31 6.17 -6.72
CA ALA A 155 22.30 5.36 -6.01
C ALA A 155 21.82 4.91 -4.62
N GLU A 156 21.12 5.79 -3.88
CA GLU A 156 20.58 5.45 -2.56
C GLU A 156 19.39 4.50 -2.63
N LEU A 157 18.79 4.32 -3.82
CA LEU A 157 17.73 3.33 -4.02
C LEU A 157 18.27 1.90 -4.04
N ALA A 158 19.56 1.69 -4.31
CA ALA A 158 20.16 0.36 -4.42
C ALA A 158 20.00 -0.50 -3.15
N HIS A 159 19.83 0.14 -1.99
CA HIS A 159 19.83 -0.53 -0.68
C HIS A 159 18.58 -0.22 0.15
N SER A 160 17.55 0.34 -0.47
CA SER A 160 16.32 0.74 0.23
C SER A 160 15.19 -0.28 0.07
N LYS A 161 14.26 -0.24 1.02
CA LYS A 161 12.99 -0.98 0.93
C LYS A 161 11.91 -0.18 0.23
N VAL A 162 11.98 1.14 0.34
CA VAL A 162 11.10 2.09 -0.34
C VAL A 162 11.96 3.21 -0.91
N GLY A 163 11.73 3.55 -2.17
CA GLY A 163 12.38 4.68 -2.82
C GLY A 163 11.52 5.93 -2.74
N LEU A 164 12.11 7.05 -2.32
CA LEU A 164 11.52 8.38 -2.45
C LEU A 164 12.29 9.19 -3.46
N ILE A 165 11.61 9.58 -4.54
CA ILE A 165 12.13 10.50 -5.55
C ILE A 165 11.52 11.88 -5.30
N ASN A 166 12.31 12.80 -4.77
CA ASN A 166 11.85 14.15 -4.47
C ASN A 166 12.49 15.16 -5.41
N GLU A 167 11.68 15.91 -6.16
CA GLU A 167 12.10 17.01 -7.04
C GLU A 167 13.14 16.65 -8.14
N LEU A 168 13.31 15.36 -8.45
CA LEU A 168 14.24 14.92 -9.50
C LEU A 168 13.82 15.44 -10.89
N LYS A 169 14.76 16.04 -11.61
CA LYS A 169 14.60 16.36 -13.03
C LYS A 169 15.04 15.16 -13.87
N PHE A 170 14.11 14.62 -14.64
CA PHE A 170 14.41 13.52 -15.53
C PHE A 170 15.07 14.01 -16.82
N ASN A 171 16.07 13.28 -17.26
CA ASN A 171 16.63 13.34 -18.60
C ASN A 171 16.46 11.95 -19.26
N ARG A 172 16.94 11.77 -20.49
CA ARG A 172 16.77 10.50 -21.20
C ARG A 172 17.42 9.32 -20.48
N ASP A 173 18.63 9.51 -19.94
CA ASP A 173 19.35 8.45 -19.25
C ASP A 173 18.65 8.05 -17.94
N THR A 174 18.23 9.04 -17.14
CA THR A 174 17.52 8.77 -15.89
C THR A 174 16.11 8.24 -16.12
N LEU A 175 15.46 8.59 -17.24
CA LEU A 175 14.17 8.02 -17.64
C LEU A 175 14.28 6.51 -17.91
N GLU A 176 15.31 6.03 -18.61
CA GLU A 176 15.44 4.60 -18.89
C GLU A 176 15.63 3.77 -17.61
N ILE A 177 16.41 4.29 -16.65
CA ILE A 177 16.56 3.65 -15.34
C ILE A 177 15.21 3.70 -14.59
N TYR A 178 14.55 4.85 -14.59
CA TYR A 178 13.25 5.01 -13.96
C TYR A 178 12.18 4.10 -14.54
N LYS A 179 12.18 3.83 -15.86
CA LYS A 179 11.25 2.86 -16.46
C LYS A 179 11.37 1.48 -15.84
N GLN A 180 12.58 1.05 -15.47
CA GLN A 180 12.79 -0.26 -14.84
C GLN A 180 12.35 -0.22 -13.36
N ILE A 181 12.78 0.81 -12.64
CA ILE A 181 12.44 1.03 -11.22
C ILE A 181 10.92 1.18 -11.03
N GLY A 182 10.29 2.05 -11.81
CA GLY A 182 8.85 2.33 -11.74
C GLY A 182 7.97 1.19 -12.24
N GLU A 183 8.51 0.27 -13.05
CA GLU A 183 7.86 -1.00 -13.40
C GLU A 183 7.95 -2.01 -12.24
N GLY A 184 8.86 -1.80 -11.28
CA GLY A 184 9.14 -2.74 -10.19
C GLY A 184 10.04 -3.89 -10.63
N LYS A 185 10.94 -3.67 -11.59
CA LYS A 185 11.94 -4.66 -12.01
C LYS A 185 13.24 -4.46 -11.22
N ASN A 186 13.94 -5.56 -10.96
CA ASN A 186 15.32 -5.49 -10.52
C ASN A 186 16.15 -4.85 -11.65
N CYS A 187 17.02 -3.92 -11.30
CA CYS A 187 17.81 -3.16 -12.27
C CYS A 187 19.19 -2.81 -11.71
N MET A 188 20.08 -2.33 -12.58
CA MET A 188 21.38 -1.82 -12.18
C MET A 188 21.37 -0.30 -12.18
N VAL A 189 21.76 0.32 -11.06
CA VAL A 189 21.86 1.78 -10.94
C VAL A 189 23.32 2.20 -10.78
N PRO A 190 23.76 3.31 -11.41
CA PRO A 190 25.10 3.83 -11.18
C PRO A 190 25.29 4.26 -9.72
N VAL A 191 26.36 3.78 -9.08
CA VAL A 191 26.78 4.16 -7.72
C VAL A 191 28.18 4.78 -7.78
N LYS A 192 28.31 5.97 -7.18
CA LYS A 192 29.55 6.75 -7.23
C LYS A 192 30.72 5.95 -6.65
N ASN A 193 31.81 5.83 -7.41
CA ASN A 193 33.03 5.09 -7.06
C ASN A 193 32.86 3.57 -6.85
N GLN A 194 31.67 3.01 -7.07
CA GLN A 194 31.39 1.58 -6.89
C GLN A 194 30.92 0.90 -8.18
N GLY A 195 30.70 1.67 -9.26
CA GLY A 195 30.26 1.13 -10.55
C GLY A 195 28.75 1.01 -10.61
N LEU A 196 28.23 -0.17 -10.93
CA LEU A 196 26.80 -0.46 -10.97
C LEU A 196 26.40 -1.22 -9.71
N GLY A 197 25.44 -0.68 -8.96
CA GLY A 197 24.79 -1.36 -7.83
C GLY A 197 23.49 -2.03 -8.26
N SER A 198 23.14 -3.16 -7.66
CA SER A 198 21.82 -3.76 -7.83
C SER A 198 20.78 -2.92 -7.11
N CYS A 199 19.67 -2.62 -7.78
CA CYS A 199 18.49 -2.02 -7.19
C CYS A 199 17.35 -3.02 -7.34
N ASP A 200 16.97 -3.62 -6.22
CA ASP A 200 15.88 -4.60 -6.20
C ASP A 200 14.53 -3.92 -6.43
N SER A 201 13.53 -4.72 -6.80
CA SER A 201 12.15 -4.31 -6.93
C SER A 201 11.63 -3.77 -5.60
N GLN A 202 11.32 -2.48 -5.57
CA GLN A 202 10.85 -1.78 -4.38
C GLN A 202 9.80 -0.73 -4.73
N PRO A 203 8.78 -0.47 -3.90
CA PRO A 203 7.81 0.59 -4.13
C PRO A 203 8.48 1.96 -4.22
N ILE A 204 7.96 2.81 -5.11
CA ILE A 204 8.50 4.15 -5.35
C ILE A 204 7.44 5.20 -5.06
N ILE A 205 7.80 6.21 -4.29
CA ILE A 205 7.01 7.42 -4.12
C ILE A 205 7.75 8.54 -4.84
N VAL A 206 7.03 9.28 -5.68
CA VAL A 206 7.58 10.44 -6.37
C VAL A 206 6.81 11.68 -5.95
N THR A 207 7.52 12.68 -5.43
CA THR A 207 6.95 13.99 -5.10
C THR A 207 7.67 15.08 -5.87
N VAL A 208 6.97 15.73 -6.79
CA VAL A 208 7.57 16.77 -7.65
C VAL A 208 6.68 17.99 -7.77
N ASN A 209 7.30 19.14 -8.00
CA ASN A 209 6.59 20.41 -8.14
C ASN A 209 6.04 20.67 -9.55
N GLN A 210 6.66 20.05 -10.54
CA GLN A 210 6.31 20.11 -11.95
C GLN A 210 6.18 18.69 -12.49
N GLU A 211 5.48 18.52 -13.61
CA GLU A 211 5.37 17.22 -14.25
C GLU A 211 6.78 16.70 -14.61
N PRO A 212 7.13 15.46 -14.24
CA PRO A 212 8.49 14.95 -14.40
C PRO A 212 8.90 14.82 -15.87
N TRP A 213 7.93 14.71 -16.79
CA TRP A 213 8.13 14.70 -18.24
C TRP A 213 8.15 16.10 -18.88
N ALA A 214 8.07 17.19 -18.11
CA ALA A 214 8.08 18.55 -18.68
C ALA A 214 9.34 18.83 -19.52
N ALA A 215 10.48 18.25 -19.15
CA ALA A 215 11.74 18.35 -19.88
C ALA A 215 11.94 17.26 -20.95
N ILE A 216 11.17 16.17 -20.89
CA ILE A 216 11.24 15.00 -21.78
C ILE A 216 9.83 14.51 -22.14
N PRO A 217 9.08 15.25 -22.97
CA PRO A 217 7.67 14.96 -23.25
C PRO A 217 7.43 13.54 -23.79
N GLU A 218 8.40 12.97 -24.52
CA GLU A 218 8.36 11.60 -25.01
C GLU A 218 8.32 10.54 -23.89
N GLY A 219 8.71 10.89 -22.66
CA GLY A 219 8.68 10.00 -21.50
C GLY A 219 7.33 9.91 -20.79
N LYS A 220 6.37 10.80 -21.12
CA LYS A 220 5.10 10.94 -20.40
C LYS A 220 4.35 9.62 -20.28
N GLU A 221 4.06 8.97 -21.40
CA GLU A 221 3.28 7.72 -21.45
C GLU A 221 3.94 6.63 -20.61
N ALA A 222 5.25 6.45 -20.77
CA ALA A 222 6.00 5.45 -20.01
C ALA A 222 5.96 5.70 -18.50
N MET A 223 6.01 6.96 -18.06
CA MET A 223 5.89 7.32 -16.63
C MET A 223 4.47 7.11 -16.11
N GLU A 224 3.45 7.49 -16.88
CA GLU A 224 2.03 7.35 -16.50
C GLU A 224 1.62 5.87 -16.40
N GLU A 225 2.07 5.00 -17.32
CA GLU A 225 1.80 3.56 -17.25
C GLU A 225 2.31 2.92 -15.96
N ARG A 226 3.46 3.39 -15.49
CA ARG A 226 4.19 2.89 -14.31
C ARG A 226 3.77 3.54 -13.00
N SER A 227 2.90 4.54 -13.07
CA SER A 227 2.54 5.35 -11.90
C SER A 227 1.03 5.41 -11.66
N PHE A 228 0.65 5.45 -10.39
CA PHE A 228 -0.59 6.11 -9.99
C PHE A 228 -0.33 7.61 -9.91
N TYR A 229 -0.80 8.34 -10.92
CA TYR A 229 -0.60 9.77 -11.06
C TYR A 229 -1.68 10.58 -10.32
N PHE A 230 -1.25 11.45 -9.40
CA PHE A 230 -2.10 12.37 -8.66
C PHE A 230 -1.62 13.80 -8.84
N HIS A 231 -2.44 14.62 -9.48
CA HIS A 231 -2.15 16.03 -9.69
C HIS A 231 -2.97 16.91 -8.73
N PHE A 232 -2.29 17.59 -7.82
CA PHE A 232 -2.97 18.31 -6.72
C PHE A 232 -3.34 19.73 -7.17
N HIS A 233 -4.55 19.99 -7.65
CA HIS A 233 -4.88 21.27 -8.31
C HIS A 233 -4.84 22.55 -7.44
N SER A 234 -4.75 22.48 -6.11
CA SER A 234 -4.78 23.66 -5.24
C SER A 234 -4.03 23.45 -3.92
N LYS A 235 -3.57 24.54 -3.31
CA LYS A 235 -3.17 24.55 -1.89
C LYS A 235 -4.35 24.03 -1.07
N SER A 236 -4.08 23.16 -0.10
CA SER A 236 -5.15 22.72 0.79
C SER A 236 -5.42 23.77 1.85
N LYS A 237 -6.68 24.24 1.92
CA LYS A 237 -7.15 25.14 2.97
C LYS A 237 -7.14 24.42 4.31
N VAL A 238 -7.62 23.18 4.33
CA VAL A 238 -7.63 22.31 5.52
C VAL A 238 -6.23 22.20 6.13
N ILE A 239 -5.22 21.89 5.31
CA ILE A 239 -3.83 21.77 5.80
C ILE A 239 -3.23 23.13 6.16
N ALA A 240 -3.54 24.20 5.41
CA ALA A 240 -3.07 25.53 5.74
C ALA A 240 -3.64 26.03 7.08
N GLU A 241 -4.92 25.79 7.34
CA GLU A 241 -5.60 26.12 8.59
C GLU A 241 -5.05 25.29 9.77
N HIS A 242 -4.80 24.00 9.56
CA HIS A 242 -4.14 23.15 10.56
C HIS A 242 -2.76 23.70 10.96
N LYS A 243 -1.92 24.04 9.96
CA LYS A 243 -0.59 24.63 10.21
C LYS A 243 -0.69 26.00 10.89
N ALA A 244 -1.67 26.83 10.53
CA ALA A 244 -1.88 28.15 11.12
C ALA A 244 -2.35 28.10 12.58
N LYS A 245 -3.05 27.04 13.00
CA LYS A 245 -3.45 26.81 14.40
C LYS A 245 -2.29 26.41 15.34
N ASN A 246 -1.04 26.70 14.95
CA ASN A 246 0.18 26.60 15.76
C ASN A 246 0.53 25.21 16.31
N THR A 247 0.03 24.13 15.72
CA THR A 247 0.50 22.80 16.15
C THR A 247 1.77 22.39 15.43
N ASN A 248 2.02 22.84 14.18
CA ASN A 248 3.07 22.30 13.29
C ASN A 248 3.14 20.75 13.31
N LYS A 249 2.05 20.11 13.74
CA LYS A 249 2.01 18.68 14.01
C LYS A 249 1.85 17.94 12.69
N GLY A 250 2.70 16.94 12.49
CA GLY A 250 2.61 15.99 11.38
C GLY A 250 1.49 14.98 11.59
N ILE A 251 1.18 14.23 10.54
CA ILE A 251 0.27 13.09 10.58
C ILE A 251 0.90 11.97 11.39
N ASN A 252 0.14 11.36 12.28
CA ASN A 252 0.63 10.21 13.03
C ASN A 252 0.83 9.00 12.08
N PRO A 253 2.02 8.39 11.99
CA PRO A 253 2.24 7.24 11.12
C PRO A 253 1.43 6.01 11.54
N TYR A 254 1.10 5.86 12.83
CA TYR A 254 0.24 4.78 13.30
C TYR A 254 -1.18 4.84 12.73
N TRP A 255 -1.65 6.03 12.33
CA TRP A 255 -2.90 6.16 11.60
C TRP A 255 -2.83 5.43 10.25
N LEU A 256 -1.75 5.63 9.49
CA LEU A 256 -1.59 4.98 8.19
C LEU A 256 -1.43 3.46 8.32
N LYS A 257 -0.67 3.01 9.33
CA LYS A 257 -0.56 1.61 9.74
C LYS A 257 -1.94 0.98 9.97
N ARG A 258 -2.79 1.62 10.79
CA ARG A 258 -4.17 1.18 11.05
C ARG A 258 -5.01 1.12 9.78
N VAL A 259 -4.95 2.16 8.96
CA VAL A 259 -5.67 2.22 7.67
C VAL A 259 -5.27 1.05 6.76
N PHE A 260 -3.98 0.70 6.69
CA PHE A 260 -3.51 -0.40 5.84
C PHE A 260 -3.83 -1.79 6.39
N THR A 261 -3.86 -1.98 7.71
CA THR A 261 -4.39 -3.22 8.31
C THR A 261 -5.84 -3.42 7.86
N VAL A 262 -6.65 -2.37 7.99
CA VAL A 262 -8.04 -2.36 7.55
C VAL A 262 -8.18 -2.64 6.05
N LEU A 263 -7.40 -1.97 5.19
CA LEU A 263 -7.43 -2.21 3.75
C LEU A 263 -6.99 -3.63 3.38
N THR A 264 -6.03 -4.21 4.10
CA THR A 264 -5.58 -5.58 3.86
C THR A 264 -6.72 -6.57 4.07
N GLU A 265 -7.50 -6.39 5.15
CA GLU A 265 -8.67 -7.21 5.42
C GLU A 265 -9.79 -6.97 4.41
N ALA A 266 -10.12 -5.70 4.14
CA ALA A 266 -11.21 -5.31 3.26
C ALA A 266 -10.96 -5.69 1.79
N LEU A 267 -9.71 -5.67 1.34
CA LEU A 267 -9.30 -6.02 -0.03
C LEU A 267 -8.90 -7.49 -0.17
N HIS A 268 -9.04 -8.30 0.88
CA HIS A 268 -8.71 -9.71 0.81
C HIS A 268 -9.56 -10.43 -0.23
N GLY A 269 -8.89 -11.11 -1.17
CA GLY A 269 -9.54 -11.80 -2.29
C GLY A 269 -10.06 -10.89 -3.41
N ILE A 270 -9.83 -9.57 -3.33
CA ILE A 270 -10.18 -8.63 -4.38
C ILE A 270 -9.03 -8.51 -5.39
N ASN A 271 -9.36 -8.54 -6.68
CA ASN A 271 -8.42 -8.27 -7.76
C ASN A 271 -8.08 -6.76 -7.79
N ILE A 272 -7.03 -6.36 -7.07
CA ILE A 272 -6.62 -4.95 -6.95
C ILE A 272 -6.28 -4.30 -8.31
N PRO A 273 -5.56 -4.95 -9.25
CA PRO A 273 -5.38 -4.41 -10.61
C PRO A 273 -6.68 -4.00 -11.27
N GLU A 274 -7.67 -4.88 -11.26
CA GLU A 274 -8.99 -4.61 -11.83
C GLU A 274 -9.74 -3.51 -11.06
N LEU A 275 -9.59 -3.47 -9.73
CA LEU A 275 -10.15 -2.44 -8.85
C LEU A 275 -9.67 -1.03 -9.23
N VAL A 276 -8.37 -0.87 -9.47
CA VAL A 276 -7.78 0.44 -9.77
C VAL A 276 -7.92 0.85 -11.25
N GLU A 277 -7.98 -0.12 -12.17
CA GLU A 277 -8.11 0.15 -13.61
C GLU A 277 -9.52 0.58 -14.01
N LYS A 278 -10.53 -0.10 -13.47
CA LYS A 278 -11.91 0.16 -13.89
C LYS A 278 -12.36 1.58 -13.62
N ARG A 279 -11.69 2.31 -12.70
CA ARG A 279 -11.91 3.73 -12.33
C ARG A 279 -13.35 4.14 -11.96
N ASP A 280 -14.34 3.30 -12.24
CA ASP A 280 -15.78 3.47 -12.17
C ASP A 280 -16.37 2.37 -11.29
N PHE A 281 -15.69 2.07 -10.18
CA PHE A 281 -16.35 1.33 -9.12
C PHE A 281 -17.52 2.14 -8.60
N ASN A 282 -18.64 1.45 -8.44
CA ASN A 282 -19.88 1.96 -7.89
C ASN A 282 -19.56 2.78 -6.62
N ASP A 283 -20.00 4.04 -6.58
CA ASP A 283 -19.91 4.95 -5.44
C ASP A 283 -20.13 4.24 -4.10
N HIS A 284 -20.98 3.21 -4.08
CA HIS A 284 -21.24 2.37 -2.94
C HIS A 284 -19.97 1.70 -2.33
N MET A 285 -19.08 1.10 -3.12
CA MET A 285 -17.89 0.44 -2.55
C MET A 285 -16.93 1.46 -1.95
N TRP A 286 -16.76 2.60 -2.60
CA TRP A 286 -15.95 3.69 -2.06
C TRP A 286 -16.57 4.29 -0.80
N ARG A 287 -17.89 4.41 -0.75
CA ARG A 287 -18.62 4.81 0.47
C ARG A 287 -18.49 3.78 1.57
N SER A 288 -18.56 2.48 1.28
CA SER A 288 -18.41 1.43 2.29
C SER A 288 -16.98 1.36 2.83
N LEU A 289 -15.97 1.54 1.99
CA LEU A 289 -14.59 1.69 2.45
C LEU A 289 -14.39 2.99 3.24
N ASP A 290 -14.98 4.11 2.80
CA ASP A 290 -14.97 5.36 3.56
C ASP A 290 -15.63 5.17 4.93
N GLU A 291 -16.82 4.56 4.99
CA GLU A 291 -17.53 4.25 6.23
C GLU A 291 -16.66 3.38 7.15
N LEU A 292 -16.04 2.34 6.60
CA LEU A 292 -15.18 1.42 7.34
C LEU A 292 -13.93 2.12 7.89
N LEU A 293 -13.33 3.03 7.10
CA LEU A 293 -12.24 3.88 7.57
C LEU A 293 -12.73 4.91 8.61
N CYS A 294 -13.99 5.35 8.52
CA CYS A 294 -14.61 6.33 9.41
C CYS A 294 -15.25 5.75 10.68
N MET A 295 -15.29 4.42 10.87
CA MET A 295 -15.86 3.83 12.08
C MET A 295 -14.92 4.12 13.26
N ASP A 296 -15.34 5.05 14.12
CA ASP A 296 -14.74 5.21 15.44
C ASP A 296 -14.82 3.86 16.17
N GLU A 297 -13.76 3.50 16.88
CA GLU A 297 -13.85 2.45 17.88
C GLU A 297 -15.02 2.81 18.81
N ALA A 298 -16.00 1.92 18.89
CA ALA A 298 -16.97 1.96 19.97
C ALA A 298 -16.18 2.12 21.26
N LYS A 299 -16.45 3.19 22.01
CA LYS A 299 -15.69 3.68 23.16
C LYS A 299 -15.53 2.66 24.32
N ASP A 300 -16.05 1.45 24.17
CA ASP A 300 -16.19 0.45 25.21
C ASP A 300 -15.18 -0.70 25.12
N GLY A 301 -14.10 -0.57 24.34
CA GLY A 301 -13.00 -1.54 24.33
C GLY A 301 -13.36 -2.92 23.78
N SER A 302 -14.58 -3.09 23.25
CA SER A 302 -14.93 -4.21 22.40
C SER A 302 -14.71 -3.78 20.96
N MET A 303 -13.63 -4.26 20.34
CA MET A 303 -13.72 -4.57 18.91
C MET A 303 -14.76 -5.68 18.80
N GLU A 304 -16.04 -5.30 18.77
CA GLU A 304 -17.07 -6.19 18.27
C GLU A 304 -16.62 -6.50 16.83
N LYS A 305 -16.06 -7.71 16.63
CA LYS A 305 -15.51 -8.16 15.35
C LYS A 305 -16.63 -8.19 14.32
N SER A 306 -16.93 -7.02 13.77
CA SER A 306 -17.83 -6.83 12.66
C SER A 306 -17.10 -7.40 11.47
N ARG A 307 -17.31 -8.68 11.21
CA ARG A 307 -16.69 -9.35 10.07
C ARG A 307 -17.47 -8.89 8.84
N ILE A 308 -16.94 -7.88 8.15
CA ILE A 308 -17.51 -7.38 6.91
C ILE A 308 -17.08 -8.36 5.81
N VAL A 309 -18.04 -9.15 5.32
CA VAL A 309 -17.80 -10.05 4.20
C VAL A 309 -18.26 -9.34 2.93
N MET A 310 -17.31 -8.89 2.11
CA MET A 310 -17.61 -8.51 0.73
C MET A 310 -17.72 -9.81 -0.08
N THR A 311 -18.96 -10.26 -0.35
CA THR A 311 -19.20 -11.45 -1.16
C THR A 311 -19.22 -11.08 -2.65
N ASN A 312 -18.43 -11.78 -3.47
CA ASN A 312 -18.57 -11.74 -4.92
C ASN A 312 -19.96 -12.29 -5.29
N GLY A 313 -20.84 -11.45 -5.83
CA GLY A 313 -22.05 -11.93 -6.50
C GLY A 313 -21.65 -12.68 -7.78
N HIS A 314 -22.15 -13.91 -7.97
CA HIS A 314 -21.94 -14.65 -9.21
C HIS A 314 -22.53 -13.88 -10.41
N LEU A 315 -21.69 -13.59 -11.39
CA LEU A 315 -22.05 -12.93 -12.65
C LEU A 315 -22.59 -13.98 -13.64
N THR A 316 -23.89 -13.90 -13.95
CA THR A 316 -24.45 -14.49 -15.17
C THR A 316 -25.32 -13.45 -15.87
N GLY A 317 -24.76 -12.82 -16.92
CA GLY A 317 -25.50 -11.98 -17.89
C GLY A 317 -25.69 -10.51 -17.52
N ASP A 318 -25.12 -9.62 -18.34
CA ASP A 318 -25.50 -8.24 -18.69
C ASP A 318 -26.18 -7.29 -17.67
N GLN A 319 -26.03 -7.51 -16.37
CA GLN A 319 -26.51 -6.58 -15.35
C GLN A 319 -25.37 -6.08 -14.47
N THR A 320 -25.36 -4.76 -14.26
CA THR A 320 -24.53 -4.05 -13.29
C THR A 320 -24.56 -4.79 -11.95
N GLY A 321 -23.45 -5.40 -11.57
CA GLY A 321 -23.32 -6.16 -10.33
C GLY A 321 -23.49 -5.27 -9.11
N PHE A 322 -24.38 -5.66 -8.19
CA PHE A 322 -24.50 -5.04 -6.88
C PHE A 322 -23.61 -5.78 -5.88
N PHE A 323 -22.71 -5.05 -5.23
CA PHE A 323 -22.03 -5.51 -4.02
C PHE A 323 -22.96 -5.25 -2.83
N SER A 324 -23.19 -6.28 -1.99
CA SER A 324 -23.95 -6.13 -0.75
C SER A 324 -22.98 -6.18 0.42
N LEU A 325 -22.97 -5.11 1.23
CA LEU A 325 -22.30 -5.13 2.52
C LEU A 325 -23.21 -5.84 3.53
N ARG A 326 -22.72 -6.92 4.16
CA ARG A 326 -23.39 -7.49 5.33
C ARG A 326 -22.47 -7.36 6.53
N PHE A 327 -22.96 -6.66 7.55
CA PHE A 327 -22.35 -6.64 8.87
C PHE A 327 -22.73 -7.94 9.57
N LEU A 328 -21.76 -8.82 9.79
CA LEU A 328 -21.95 -9.96 10.70
C LEU A 328 -21.57 -9.50 12.10
N THR A 329 -22.57 -9.19 12.92
CA THR A 329 -22.39 -9.03 14.36
C THR A 329 -22.40 -10.42 14.99
N THR A 330 -21.42 -10.71 15.84
CA THR A 330 -21.46 -11.90 16.70
C THR A 330 -22.03 -11.45 18.02
N PRO A 331 -23.25 -11.87 18.42
CA PRO A 331 -23.80 -11.43 19.70
C PRO A 331 -22.84 -11.82 20.83
N ALA A 332 -22.57 -10.86 21.72
CA ALA A 332 -21.84 -11.11 22.94
C ALA A 332 -22.49 -12.29 23.67
N ARG A 333 -21.71 -13.33 23.97
CA ARG A 333 -22.18 -14.37 24.89
C ARG A 333 -22.34 -13.71 26.24
N ASP A 334 -23.59 -13.54 26.67
CA ASP A 334 -23.89 -13.20 28.05
C ASP A 334 -23.19 -14.22 28.96
N ALA A 335 -22.20 -13.74 29.71
CA ALA A 335 -21.61 -14.50 30.79
C ALA A 335 -22.68 -14.62 31.89
N SER A 336 -23.22 -15.82 32.05
CA SER A 336 -24.04 -16.23 33.19
C SER A 336 -23.24 -17.14 34.11
#